data_AF-A0A061FIU6-F1
#
_entry.id   AF-A0A061FIU6-F1
#
_cell.length_a   1.000
_cell.length_b   1.000
_cell.length_c   1.000
_cell.angle_alpha   90.00
_cell.angle_beta   90.00
_cell.angle_gamma   90.00
#
_symmetry.space_group_name_H-M   'P 1'
#
loop_
_entity.id
_entity.type
_entity.pdbx_description
1 polymer ?
#
loop_
_entity_poly.entity_id
_entity_poly.type
_entity_poly.pdbx_seq_one_letter_code
_entity_poly.pdbx_strand_id
1 'polypeptide(L)'
;MWGIEGGEIIKSHFMPRQMRGCVFLKSMPPNATSRDDNSTLPPICISEDTSRFRYTYRGGLRSAIRVARLILETVVLNHSNVRWYVFGDDDTVFFPENLAKTLSKYDYRLCYYVGAGSEIYEQKKVFGFGMAFGGAGFAISYPLAKVLAKVLDFCIDRYPHLYGSDSRVYSA
;
A
#
# COMPACT_ATOMS: atom_id res chain seq x y z
N MET A 1 1.69 12.06 10.48
CA MET A 1 1.98 12.16 11.92
C MET A 1 1.14 11.06 12.53
N TRP A 2 1.76 10.02 13.07
CA TRP A 2 1.01 8.88 13.63
C TRP A 2 0.26 9.37 14.87
N GLY A 3 -1.07 9.41 14.80
CA GLY A 3 -1.93 9.68 15.94
C GLY A 3 -2.07 8.42 16.81
N ILE A 4 -2.30 8.61 18.10
CA ILE A 4 -2.52 7.53 19.08
C ILE A 4 -3.64 6.57 18.62
N GLU A 5 -4.65 7.09 17.91
CA GLU A 5 -5.80 6.33 17.41
C GLU A 5 -5.44 5.31 16.31
N GLY A 6 -4.52 5.64 15.41
CA GLY A 6 -4.12 4.73 14.33
C GLY A 6 -3.42 3.46 14.85
N GLY A 7 -2.65 3.59 15.94
CA GLY A 7 -2.01 2.45 16.60
C GLY A 7 -2.99 1.46 17.22
N GLU A 8 -4.07 1.96 17.84
CA GLU A 8 -5.10 1.12 18.47
C GLU A 8 -5.97 0.36 17.45
N ILE A 9 -6.28 0.99 16.31
CA ILE A 9 -7.01 0.33 15.21
C ILE A 9 -6.17 -0.83 14.65
N ILE A 10 -4.88 -0.60 14.40
CA ILE A 10 -3.99 -1.62 13.87
C ILE A 10 -3.86 -2.79 14.86
N LYS A 11 -3.69 -2.49 16.15
CA LYS A 11 -3.57 -3.51 17.20
C LYS A 11 -4.81 -4.41 17.30
N SER A 12 -6.00 -3.83 17.13
CA SER A 12 -7.26 -4.57 17.27
C SER A 12 -7.59 -5.43 16.04
N HIS A 13 -7.10 -5.07 14.85
CA HIS A 13 -7.45 -5.74 13.60
C HIS A 13 -6.31 -6.56 12.97
N PHE A 14 -5.08 -6.44 13.46
CA PHE A 14 -3.97 -7.27 13.00
C PHE A 14 -4.02 -8.68 13.61
N MET A 15 -4.08 -9.69 12.75
CA MET A 15 -4.10 -11.09 13.15
C MET A 15 -2.74 -11.76 12.87
N PRO A 16 -1.80 -11.81 13.83
CA PRO A 16 -0.40 -12.21 13.59
C PRO A 16 -0.21 -13.63 13.05
N ARG A 17 -1.19 -14.52 13.27
CA ARG A 17 -1.17 -15.90 12.74
C ARG A 17 -1.77 -16.04 11.34
N GLN A 18 -2.56 -15.07 10.90
CA GLN A 18 -3.29 -15.12 9.63
C GLN A 18 -2.75 -14.12 8.61
N MET A 19 -2.25 -12.98 9.08
CA MET A 19 -1.77 -11.87 8.26
C MET A 19 -0.23 -11.83 8.27
N ARG A 20 0.33 -11.42 7.14
CA ARG A 20 1.76 -11.16 6.96
C ARG A 20 1.88 -9.76 6.38
N GLY A 21 2.67 -8.90 6.99
CA GLY A 21 2.86 -7.54 6.51
C GLY A 21 3.58 -6.70 7.56
N CYS A 22 3.76 -5.42 7.24
CA CYS A 22 4.35 -4.44 8.14
C CYS A 22 3.54 -3.16 8.14
N VAL A 23 3.74 -2.36 9.19
CA VAL A 23 3.42 -0.93 9.17
C VAL A 23 4.63 -0.17 8.65
N PHE A 24 4.45 0.60 7.59
CA PHE A 24 5.54 1.35 6.97
C PHE A 24 5.71 2.75 7.55
N LEU A 25 6.91 3.05 8.05
CA LEU A 25 7.26 4.35 8.60
C LEU A 25 8.35 5.03 7.76
N LYS A 26 8.38 6.37 7.79
CA LYS A 26 9.48 7.16 7.18
C LYS A 26 10.78 7.02 7.98
N SER A 27 10.69 6.93 9.30
CA SER A 27 11.83 6.88 10.21
C SER A 27 11.39 6.22 11.51
N MET A 28 12.33 5.62 12.24
CA MET A 28 12.03 5.06 13.55
C MET A 28 11.52 6.14 14.52
N PRO A 29 10.49 5.84 15.35
CA PRO A 29 10.09 6.72 16.44
C PRO A 29 11.25 6.93 17.44
N PRO A 30 11.41 8.12 18.03
CA PRO A 30 12.51 8.42 18.95
C PRO A 30 12.61 7.48 20.17
N ASN A 31 11.47 6.91 20.59
CA ASN A 31 11.36 6.03 21.76
C ASN A 31 11.10 4.57 21.40
N ALA A 32 11.22 4.18 20.13
CA ALA A 32 11.02 2.80 19.73
C ALA A 32 12.25 1.96 20.09
N THR A 33 12.17 1.20 21.18
CA THR A 33 13.11 0.10 21.42
C THR A 33 12.87 -0.97 20.37
N SER A 34 13.94 -1.45 19.73
CA SER A 34 13.93 -2.48 18.67
C SER A 34 13.40 -3.86 19.11
N ARG A 35 12.77 -3.94 20.29
CA ARG A 35 12.25 -5.11 20.96
C ARG A 35 11.04 -4.74 21.83
N ASP A 36 9.99 -4.20 21.23
CA ASP A 36 8.67 -4.38 21.83
C ASP A 36 8.16 -5.75 21.37
N ASP A 37 8.39 -6.74 22.22
CA ASP A 37 7.92 -8.14 22.15
C ASP A 37 6.38 -8.27 22.19
N ASN A 38 5.66 -7.23 21.76
CA ASN A 38 4.21 -7.24 21.68
C ASN A 38 3.78 -7.97 20.42
N SER A 39 3.67 -9.29 20.54
CA SER A 39 3.19 -10.25 19.52
C SER A 39 1.85 -9.90 18.84
N THR A 40 1.18 -8.85 19.30
CA THR A 40 -0.13 -8.37 18.81
C THR A 40 -0.02 -7.26 17.76
N LEU A 41 1.13 -6.59 17.64
CA LEU A 41 1.33 -5.55 16.63
C LEU A 41 2.05 -6.09 15.39
N PRO A 42 1.75 -5.57 14.19
CA PRO A 42 2.55 -5.87 13.01
C PRO A 42 3.97 -5.31 13.16
N PRO A 43 4.97 -5.95 12.53
CA PRO A 43 6.33 -5.42 12.50
C PRO A 43 6.37 -4.04 11.85
N ILE A 44 7.31 -3.21 12.31
CA ILE A 44 7.58 -1.90 11.71
C ILE A 44 8.60 -2.08 10.59
N CYS A 45 8.28 -1.59 9.40
CA CYS A 45 9.18 -1.58 8.25
C CYS A 45 9.51 -0.12 7.88
N ILE A 46 10.80 0.22 7.84
CA ILE A 46 11.23 1.58 7.49
C ILE A 46 11.35 1.67 5.98
N SER A 47 10.57 2.56 5.39
CA SER A 47 10.60 2.78 3.96
C SER A 47 11.84 3.55 3.54
N GLU A 48 12.42 3.17 2.41
CA GLU A 48 13.67 3.71 1.91
C GLU A 48 13.59 5.22 1.56
N ASP A 49 14.76 5.80 1.30
CA ASP A 49 14.82 7.16 0.83
C ASP A 49 14.29 7.29 -0.61
N THR A 50 13.43 8.29 -0.78
CA THR A 50 12.80 8.60 -2.07
C THR A 50 13.22 9.98 -2.56
N SER A 51 14.23 10.62 -1.97
CA SER A 51 14.68 11.98 -2.32
C SER A 51 15.08 12.14 -3.79
N ARG A 52 15.58 11.07 -4.41
CA ARG A 52 15.98 11.04 -5.84
C ARG A 52 14.83 11.29 -6.82
N PHE A 53 13.60 10.92 -6.47
CA PHE A 53 12.45 11.03 -7.36
C PHE A 53 11.95 12.49 -7.44
N ARG A 54 11.57 12.93 -8.65
CA ARG A 54 10.98 14.26 -8.82
C ARG A 54 9.50 14.25 -8.43
N TYR A 55 9.04 15.34 -7.81
CA TYR A 55 7.62 15.59 -7.52
C TYR A 55 7.27 17.00 -7.99
N THR A 56 6.39 17.09 -8.99
CA THR A 56 6.07 18.37 -9.66
C THR A 56 4.61 18.78 -9.50
N TYR A 57 3.77 17.93 -8.89
CA TYR A 57 2.37 18.30 -8.61
C TYR A 57 2.31 19.38 -7.52
N ARG A 58 1.59 20.47 -7.78
CA ARG A 58 1.46 21.60 -6.84
C ARG A 58 0.34 21.34 -5.84
N GLY A 59 0.63 21.53 -4.55
CA GLY A 59 -0.36 21.36 -3.48
C GLY A 59 -0.60 19.91 -3.03
N GLY A 60 0.19 18.95 -3.51
CA GLY A 60 0.17 17.57 -3.01
C GLY A 60 1.34 17.26 -2.08
N LEU A 61 1.29 16.10 -1.42
CA LEU A 61 2.32 15.67 -0.48
C LEU A 61 3.33 14.75 -1.17
N ARG A 62 4.62 15.10 -1.05
CA ARG A 62 5.72 14.27 -1.57
C ARG A 62 5.77 12.86 -0.95
N SER A 63 5.15 12.66 0.22
CA SER A 63 4.98 11.34 0.84
C SER A 63 4.26 10.35 -0.07
N ALA A 64 3.44 10.80 -1.03
CA ALA A 64 2.78 9.96 -2.02
C ALA A 64 3.76 9.10 -2.84
N ILE A 65 4.98 9.58 -3.10
CA ILE A 65 6.02 8.77 -3.77
C ILE A 65 6.41 7.58 -2.90
N ARG A 66 6.61 7.82 -1.60
CA ARG A 66 6.94 6.78 -0.63
C ARG A 66 5.83 5.75 -0.53
N VAL A 67 4.58 6.21 -0.41
CA VAL A 67 3.41 5.31 -0.30
C VAL A 67 3.25 4.45 -1.55
N ALA A 68 3.43 5.01 -2.76
CA ALA A 68 3.41 4.21 -3.99
C ALA A 68 4.49 3.11 -3.97
N ARG A 69 5.72 3.47 -3.57
CA ARG A 69 6.87 2.56 -3.57
C ARG A 69 6.77 1.42 -2.56
N LEU A 70 5.81 1.45 -1.63
CA LEU A 70 5.55 0.36 -0.69
C LEU A 70 5.22 -0.96 -1.39
N ILE A 71 4.67 -0.94 -2.61
CA ILE A 71 4.46 -2.16 -3.39
C ILE A 71 5.78 -2.87 -3.66
N LEU A 72 6.76 -2.13 -4.16
CA LEU A 72 8.10 -2.65 -4.42
C LEU A 72 8.74 -3.15 -3.12
N GLU A 73 8.70 -2.33 -2.07
CA GLU A 73 9.34 -2.65 -0.79
C GLU A 73 8.73 -3.89 -0.13
N THR A 74 7.40 -4.03 -0.17
CA THR A 74 6.68 -5.20 0.36
C THR A 74 6.98 -6.47 -0.44
N VAL A 75 7.14 -6.37 -1.76
CA VAL A 75 7.52 -7.50 -2.62
C VAL A 75 8.95 -7.96 -2.33
N VAL A 76 9.87 -7.02 -2.03
CA VAL A 76 11.27 -7.31 -1.70
C VAL A 76 11.42 -8.05 -0.36
N LEU A 77 10.47 -7.88 0.59
CA LEU A 77 10.42 -8.67 1.83
C LEU A 77 10.28 -10.19 1.59
N ASN A 78 9.89 -10.60 0.38
CA ASN A 78 9.91 -11.98 -0.08
C ASN A 78 9.25 -12.99 0.87
N HIS A 79 8.08 -12.64 1.41
CA HIS A 79 7.29 -13.56 2.22
C HIS A 79 6.92 -14.82 1.41
N SER A 80 7.07 -15.99 2.04
CA SER A 80 6.72 -17.28 1.44
C SER A 80 5.21 -17.41 1.21
N ASN A 81 4.82 -18.05 0.10
CA ASN A 81 3.43 -18.45 -0.20
C ASN A 81 2.42 -17.28 -0.29
N VAL A 82 2.86 -16.09 -0.71
CA VAL A 82 1.96 -14.95 -0.94
C VAL A 82 1.16 -15.14 -2.24
N ARG A 83 -0.14 -14.91 -2.17
CA ARG A 83 -1.07 -14.93 -3.33
C ARG A 83 -1.55 -13.54 -3.72
N TRP A 84 -1.74 -12.68 -2.73
CA TRP A 84 -2.26 -11.33 -2.87
C TRP A 84 -1.50 -10.39 -1.94
N TYR A 85 -1.24 -9.17 -2.42
CA TYR A 85 -0.77 -8.06 -1.62
C TYR A 85 -1.91 -7.06 -1.49
N VAL A 86 -2.10 -6.51 -0.29
CA VAL A 86 -3.22 -5.61 0.02
C VAL A 86 -2.62 -4.34 0.63
N PHE A 87 -3.07 -3.20 0.14
CA PHE A 87 -2.59 -1.88 0.56
C PHE A 87 -3.79 -1.04 0.98
N GLY A 88 -3.64 -0.33 2.09
CA GLY A 88 -4.62 0.64 2.61
C GLY A 88 -3.90 1.71 3.42
N ASP A 89 -4.63 2.77 3.74
CA ASP A 89 -4.12 3.92 4.48
C ASP A 89 -4.13 3.65 6.00
N ASP A 90 -3.61 4.59 6.79
CA ASP A 90 -3.51 4.50 8.25
C ASP A 90 -4.87 4.57 8.99
N ASP A 91 -5.93 4.88 8.26
CA ASP A 91 -7.33 4.89 8.69
C ASP A 91 -8.19 3.81 7.99
N THR A 92 -7.57 2.90 7.22
CA THR A 92 -8.26 1.83 6.51
C THR A 92 -8.26 0.51 7.30
N VAL A 93 -9.44 -0.10 7.46
CA VAL A 93 -9.60 -1.41 8.12
C VAL A 93 -10.06 -2.47 7.11
N PHE A 94 -9.36 -3.61 7.11
CA PHE A 94 -9.76 -4.78 6.33
C PHE A 94 -10.31 -5.88 7.23
N PHE A 95 -11.34 -6.58 6.75
CA PHE A 95 -11.86 -7.80 7.34
C PHE A 95 -11.24 -9.01 6.61
N PRO A 96 -10.21 -9.69 7.18
CA PRO A 96 -9.40 -10.66 6.45
C PRO A 96 -10.21 -11.80 5.84
N GLU A 97 -11.23 -12.31 6.54
CA GLU A 97 -12.06 -13.41 6.06
C GLU A 97 -12.91 -13.00 4.85
N ASN A 98 -13.52 -11.80 4.91
CA ASN A 98 -14.31 -11.25 3.80
C ASN A 98 -13.43 -10.94 2.59
N LEU A 99 -12.23 -10.41 2.84
CA LEU A 99 -11.25 -10.13 1.81
C LEU A 99 -10.78 -11.41 1.14
N ALA A 100 -10.40 -12.43 1.91
CA ALA A 100 -9.98 -13.73 1.40
C ALA A 100 -11.10 -14.41 0.60
N LYS A 101 -12.35 -14.35 1.08
CA LYS A 101 -13.53 -14.88 0.38
C LYS A 101 -13.82 -14.12 -0.93
N THR A 102 -13.51 -12.84 -0.99
CA THR A 102 -13.70 -12.04 -2.21
C THR A 102 -12.60 -12.33 -3.22
N LEU A 103 -11.34 -12.38 -2.77
CA LEU A 103 -10.19 -12.65 -3.62
C LEU A 103 -10.11 -14.11 -4.11
N SER A 104 -10.73 -15.06 -3.39
CA SER A 104 -10.81 -16.46 -3.82
C SER A 104 -11.61 -16.69 -5.10
N LYS A 105 -12.40 -15.71 -5.53
CA LYS A 105 -13.15 -15.73 -6.80
C LYS A 105 -12.25 -15.56 -8.03
N TYR A 106 -11.00 -15.12 -7.84
CA TYR A 106 -10.04 -14.83 -8.91
C TYR A 106 -8.91 -15.86 -8.91
N ASP A 107 -8.39 -16.19 -10.10
CA ASP A 107 -7.18 -17.00 -10.23
C ASP A 107 -5.94 -16.15 -9.88
N TYR A 108 -5.42 -16.28 -8.66
CA TYR A 108 -4.27 -15.50 -8.16
C TYR A 108 -2.99 -15.66 -8.99
N ARG A 109 -2.94 -16.60 -9.94
CA ARG A 109 -1.81 -16.80 -10.88
C ARG A 109 -1.85 -15.86 -12.08
N LEU A 110 -2.95 -15.13 -12.26
CA LEU A 110 -3.10 -14.10 -13.30
C LEU A 110 -2.92 -12.70 -12.71
N CYS A 111 -2.65 -11.73 -13.57
CA CYS A 111 -2.46 -10.33 -13.17
C CYS A 111 -3.82 -9.65 -12.91
N TYR A 112 -4.11 -9.40 -11.64
CA TYR A 112 -5.28 -8.66 -11.18
C TYR A 112 -4.92 -7.46 -10.33
N TYR A 113 -5.59 -6.34 -10.60
CA TYR A 113 -5.70 -5.15 -9.77
C TYR A 113 -7.17 -5.03 -9.33
N VAL A 114 -7.43 -5.14 -8.03
CA VAL A 114 -8.77 -5.26 -7.46
C VAL A 114 -8.99 -4.17 -6.43
N GLY A 115 -10.03 -3.36 -6.64
CA GLY A 115 -10.49 -2.35 -5.70
C GLY A 115 -11.77 -1.70 -6.21
N ALA A 116 -12.41 -0.88 -5.38
CA ALA A 116 -13.61 -0.14 -5.79
C ALA A 116 -13.19 1.16 -6.50
N GLY A 117 -13.89 1.55 -7.57
CA GLY A 117 -13.73 2.89 -8.14
C GLY A 117 -14.51 3.93 -7.34
N SER A 118 -14.09 5.20 -7.38
CA SER A 118 -14.82 6.29 -6.72
C SER A 118 -16.28 6.37 -7.18
N GLU A 119 -17.23 6.73 -6.33
CA GLU A 119 -18.62 6.93 -6.70
C GLU A 119 -18.87 8.29 -7.39
N ILE A 120 -17.91 9.21 -7.27
CA ILE A 120 -18.04 10.59 -7.75
C ILE A 120 -17.47 10.71 -9.16
N TYR A 121 -18.25 11.28 -10.09
CA TYR A 121 -17.86 11.42 -11.48
C TYR A 121 -16.61 12.29 -11.66
N GLU A 122 -16.53 13.41 -10.95
CA GLU A 122 -15.40 14.35 -11.01
C GLU A 122 -14.10 13.68 -10.57
N GLN A 123 -14.16 12.84 -9.53
CA GLN A 123 -13.03 12.05 -9.06
C GLN A 123 -12.57 11.06 -10.14
N LYS A 124 -13.50 10.33 -10.78
CA LYS A 124 -13.16 9.43 -11.90
C LYS A 124 -12.55 10.17 -13.08
N LYS A 125 -13.04 11.37 -13.39
CA LYS A 125 -12.51 12.20 -14.49
C LYS A 125 -11.06 12.62 -14.24
N VAL A 126 -10.71 12.92 -12.99
CA VAL A 126 -9.36 13.34 -12.61
C VAL A 126 -8.39 12.16 -12.48
N PHE A 127 -8.84 11.05 -11.88
CA PHE A 127 -7.96 9.95 -11.48
C PHE A 127 -8.03 8.71 -12.38
N GLY A 128 -9.03 8.63 -13.25
CA GLY A 128 -9.25 7.50 -14.14
C GLY A 128 -10.42 6.63 -13.70
N PHE A 129 -11.17 6.12 -14.67
CA PHE A 129 -12.38 5.32 -14.44
C PHE A 129 -12.08 3.90 -13.95
N GLY A 130 -10.85 3.42 -14.12
CA GLY A 130 -10.41 2.08 -13.67
C GLY A 130 -9.48 2.10 -12.45
N MET A 131 -9.19 3.27 -11.87
CA MET A 131 -8.34 3.37 -10.69
C MET A 131 -9.13 2.90 -9.46
N ALA A 132 -8.53 2.08 -8.61
CA ALA A 132 -9.08 1.81 -7.29
C ALA A 132 -8.99 3.07 -6.43
N PHE A 133 -10.01 3.28 -5.61
CA PHE A 133 -10.12 4.43 -4.74
C PHE A 133 -9.11 4.30 -3.60
N GLY A 134 -8.16 5.24 -3.53
CA GLY A 134 -6.96 5.14 -2.67
C GLY A 134 -7.27 4.79 -1.21
N GLY A 135 -8.05 5.63 -0.54
CA GLY A 135 -8.41 5.43 0.87
C GLY A 135 -9.36 4.26 1.16
N ALA A 136 -9.92 3.60 0.14
CA ALA A 136 -10.64 2.33 0.35
C ALA A 136 -9.68 1.12 0.34
N GLY A 137 -8.44 1.33 -0.10
CA GLY A 137 -7.46 0.30 -0.32
C GLY A 137 -7.71 -0.54 -1.58
N PHE A 138 -6.69 -1.31 -1.93
CA PHE A 138 -6.73 -2.20 -3.09
C PHE A 138 -5.88 -3.44 -2.86
N ALA A 139 -6.18 -4.48 -3.65
CA ALA A 139 -5.44 -5.74 -3.67
C ALA A 139 -4.84 -5.98 -5.05
N ILE A 140 -3.61 -6.46 -5.08
CA ILE A 140 -2.94 -6.91 -6.30
C ILE A 140 -2.52 -8.36 -6.18
N SER A 141 -2.72 -9.10 -7.26
CA SER A 141 -2.25 -10.48 -7.38
C SER A 141 -0.72 -10.56 -7.31
N TYR A 142 -0.20 -11.67 -6.83
CA TYR A 142 1.24 -11.94 -6.78
C TYR A 142 1.99 -11.66 -8.10
N PRO A 143 1.58 -12.18 -9.28
CA PRO A 143 2.29 -11.92 -10.54
C PRO A 143 2.29 -10.43 -10.91
N LEU A 144 1.17 -9.72 -10.71
CA LEU A 144 1.12 -8.28 -10.98
C LEU A 144 2.08 -7.52 -10.06
N ALA A 145 2.11 -7.85 -8.77
CA ALA A 145 3.03 -7.24 -7.81
C ALA A 145 4.51 -7.43 -8.21
N LYS A 146 4.87 -8.63 -8.72
CA LYS A 146 6.22 -8.90 -9.22
C LYS A 146 6.58 -8.08 -10.46
N VAL A 147 5.62 -7.81 -11.33
CA VAL A 147 5.83 -6.94 -12.51
C VAL A 147 5.98 -5.49 -12.06
N LEU A 148 5.02 -4.99 -11.27
CA LEU A 148 5.04 -3.64 -10.73
C LEU A 148 6.34 -3.34 -9.99
N ALA A 149 6.79 -4.23 -9.10
CA ALA A 149 8.03 -4.05 -8.35
C ALA A 149 9.29 -3.85 -9.22
N LYS A 150 9.28 -4.29 -10.49
CA LYS A 150 10.40 -4.08 -11.42
C LYS A 150 10.34 -2.74 -12.15
N VAL A 151 9.15 -2.19 -12.34
CA VAL A 151 8.92 -1.00 -13.19
C VAL A 151 8.57 0.24 -12.37
N LEU A 152 8.17 0.09 -11.12
CA LEU A 152 7.57 1.16 -10.32
C LEU A 152 8.49 2.37 -10.15
N ASP A 153 9.77 2.16 -9.90
CA ASP A 153 10.74 3.25 -9.78
C ASP A 153 10.83 4.05 -11.10
N PHE A 154 10.83 3.37 -12.26
CA PHE A 154 10.81 4.03 -13.57
C PHE A 154 9.50 4.80 -13.79
N CYS A 155 8.35 4.23 -13.42
CA CYS A 155 7.05 4.88 -13.55
C CYS A 155 6.94 6.13 -12.65
N ILE A 156 7.48 6.08 -11.42
CA ILE A 156 7.55 7.24 -10.52
C ILE A 156 8.38 8.36 -11.16
N ASP A 157 9.55 8.05 -11.72
CA ASP A 157 10.40 9.04 -12.40
C ASP A 157 9.75 9.60 -13.67
N ARG A 158 9.01 8.75 -14.41
CA ARG A 158 8.30 9.13 -15.64
C ARG A 158 7.10 10.04 -15.37
N TYR A 159 6.41 9.85 -14.25
CA TYR A 159 5.17 10.56 -13.92
C TYR A 159 5.28 11.42 -12.65
N PRO A 160 6.20 12.41 -12.61
CA PRO A 160 6.40 13.25 -11.42
C PRO A 160 5.22 14.19 -11.15
N HIS A 161 4.36 14.38 -12.14
CA HIS A 161 3.21 15.27 -12.12
C HIS A 161 1.93 14.61 -11.58
N LEU A 162 1.93 13.33 -11.21
CA LEU A 162 0.75 12.71 -10.62
C LEU A 162 0.53 13.20 -9.19
N TYR A 163 -0.72 13.27 -8.74
CA TYR A 163 -1.07 13.77 -7.41
C TYR A 163 -0.64 12.78 -6.29
N GLY A 164 -1.31 11.62 -6.24
CA GLY A 164 -1.22 10.68 -5.13
C GLY A 164 -0.44 9.40 -5.43
N SER A 165 -0.35 8.52 -4.43
CA SER A 165 0.28 7.20 -4.55
C SER A 165 -0.50 6.30 -5.50
N ASP A 166 -1.82 6.25 -5.35
CA ASP A 166 -2.68 5.31 -6.09
C ASP A 166 -2.66 5.59 -7.59
N SER A 167 -2.64 6.88 -7.96
CA SER A 167 -2.51 7.29 -9.35
C SER A 167 -1.19 6.79 -9.97
N ARG A 168 -0.10 6.76 -9.18
CA ARG A 168 1.20 6.26 -9.65
C ARG A 168 1.20 4.76 -9.83
N VAL A 169 0.57 4.03 -8.90
CA VAL A 169 0.43 2.57 -8.99
C VAL A 169 -0.45 2.20 -10.19
N TYR A 170 -1.58 2.89 -10.38
CA TYR A 170 -2.50 2.64 -11.48
C TYR A 170 -1.91 2.99 -12.85
N SER A 171 -1.05 4.00 -12.92
CA SER A 171 -0.39 4.41 -14.16
C SER A 171 0.89 3.60 -14.48
N ALA A 172 1.31 2.70 -13.58
CA ALA A 172 2.56 1.95 -13.67
C ALA A 172 2.43 0.64 -14.47
#